data_AF-A0A933BAZ2-F1
#
_entry.id   AF-A0A933BAZ2-F1
#
_cell.length_a   1.000
_cell.length_b   1.000
_cell.length_c   1.000
_cell.angle_alpha   90.00
_cell.angle_beta   90.00
_cell.angle_gamma   90.00
#
_symmetry.space_group_name_H-M   'P 1'
#
loop_
_entity.id
_entity.type
_entity.pdbx_description
1 polymer ?
#
loop_
_entity_poly.entity_id
_entity_poly.type
_entity_poly.pdbx_seq_one_letter_code
_entity_poly.pdbx_strand_id
1 'polypeptide(L)'
;MIIPLKLAALERALHKEYPLSRVYLVGGFVRDQLMKRASGDLDALVTGVPRDALEKTLARRGDVRLVGKTFGVYKWTPEKTDTIDIALPRSEYGWGTGGRRDVTVQSDHTLPIEDDLQRRDFTVNAICYDIHEKRY
;
A
#
# COMPACT_ATOMS: atom_id res chain seq x y z
N MET A 1 8.30 6.44 -14.45
CA MET A 1 7.70 5.30 -13.73
C MET A 1 6.88 4.48 -14.72
N ILE A 2 7.08 3.17 -14.81
CA ILE A 2 6.15 2.28 -15.50
C ILE A 2 5.14 1.79 -14.45
N ILE A 3 3.89 2.24 -14.55
CA ILE A 3 2.82 1.82 -13.65
C ILE A 3 2.16 0.57 -14.26
N PRO A 4 2.04 -0.55 -13.54
CA PRO A 4 1.32 -1.72 -14.05
C PRO A 4 -0.13 -1.34 -14.41
N LEU A 5 -0.56 -1.74 -15.61
CA LEU A 5 -1.91 -1.40 -16.12
C LEU A 5 -3.02 -1.85 -15.16
N LYS A 6 -2.86 -3.03 -14.54
CA LYS A 6 -3.83 -3.57 -13.58
C LYS A 6 -3.90 -2.76 -12.29
N LEU A 7 -2.78 -2.18 -11.85
CA LEU A 7 -2.73 -1.31 -10.68
C LEU A 7 -3.37 0.06 -10.96
N ALA A 8 -3.13 0.63 -12.14
CA ALA A 8 -3.82 1.84 -12.58
C ALA A 8 -5.34 1.62 -12.74
N ALA A 9 -5.76 0.43 -13.19
CA ALA A 9 -7.18 0.07 -13.25
C ALA A 9 -7.80 -0.12 -11.85
N LEU A 10 -7.04 -0.63 -10.88
CA LEU A 10 -7.45 -0.73 -9.49
C LEU A 10 -7.65 0.66 -8.87
N GLU A 11 -6.68 1.57 -9.05
CA GLU A 11 -6.77 2.96 -8.56
C GLU A 11 -8.05 3.63 -9.04
N ARG A 12 -8.34 3.60 -10.34
CA ARG A 12 -9.57 4.20 -10.91
C ARG A 12 -10.84 3.60 -10.33
N ALA A 13 -10.83 2.29 -10.06
CA ALA A 13 -11.99 1.59 -9.50
C ALA A 13 -12.26 2.02 -8.07
N LEU A 14 -11.21 2.09 -7.25
CA LEU A 14 -11.30 2.56 -5.86
C LEU A 14 -11.70 4.03 -5.83
N HIS A 15 -11.06 4.88 -6.64
CA HIS A 15 -11.33 6.32 -6.67
C HIS A 15 -12.76 6.65 -7.08
N LYS A 16 -13.37 5.84 -7.95
CA LYS A 16 -14.77 6.00 -8.35
C LYS A 16 -15.75 5.79 -7.18
N GLU A 17 -15.46 4.87 -6.27
CA GLU A 17 -16.32 4.54 -5.13
C GLU A 17 -15.92 5.33 -3.86
N TYR A 18 -14.63 5.63 -3.72
CA TYR A 18 -14.01 6.36 -2.61
C TYR A 18 -13.16 7.51 -3.18
N PRO A 19 -13.73 8.72 -3.36
CA PRO A 19 -13.02 9.85 -3.99
C PRO A 19 -11.75 10.31 -3.27
N LEU A 20 -11.68 10.05 -1.96
CA LEU A 20 -10.50 10.34 -1.14
C LEU A 20 -9.44 9.23 -1.21
N SER A 21 -9.73 8.11 -1.88
CA SER A 21 -8.76 7.02 -2.00
C SER A 21 -7.58 7.42 -2.87
N ARG A 22 -6.42 6.89 -2.50
CA ARG A 22 -5.19 7.00 -3.26
C ARG A 22 -4.46 5.67 -3.25
N VAL A 23 -3.76 5.39 -4.34
CA VAL A 23 -2.91 4.22 -4.49
C VAL A 23 -1.50 4.71 -4.75
N TYR A 24 -0.59 4.31 -3.87
CA TYR A 24 0.82 4.68 -3.93
C TYR A 24 1.65 3.45 -4.27
N LEU A 25 2.60 3.58 -5.17
CA LEU A 25 3.75 2.68 -5.21
C LEU A 25 4.70 3.12 -4.09
N VAL A 26 5.31 2.18 -3.37
CA VAL A 26 6.15 2.50 -2.20
C VAL A 26 7.43 1.67 -2.16
N GLY A 27 8.41 2.10 -1.36
CA GLY A 27 9.55 1.27 -0.97
C GLY A 27 10.58 1.04 -2.08
N GLY A 28 11.14 -0.18 -2.09
CA GLY A 28 12.28 -0.54 -2.94
C GLY A 28 11.97 -0.43 -4.43
N PHE A 29 10.74 -0.75 -4.85
CA PHE A 29 10.30 -0.62 -6.23
C PHE A 29 10.47 0.82 -6.75
N VAL A 30 10.00 1.81 -5.99
CA VAL A 30 10.07 3.23 -6.37
C VAL A 30 11.51 3.71 -6.44
N ARG A 31 12.32 3.36 -5.45
CA ARG A 31 13.76 3.66 -5.41
C ARG A 31 14.48 3.07 -6.63
N ASP A 32 14.26 1.81 -6.94
CA ASP A 32 14.98 1.12 -8.02
C ASP A 32 14.56 1.67 -9.39
N GLN A 33 13.29 2.04 -9.57
CA GLN A 33 12.81 2.75 -10.75
C GLN A 33 13.48 4.13 -10.91
N LEU A 34 13.61 4.90 -9.83
CA LEU A 34 14.34 6.18 -9.83
C LEU A 34 15.80 6.00 -10.22
N MET A 35 16.43 4.90 -9.79
CA MET A 35 17.82 4.55 -10.11
C MET A 35 17.98 3.85 -11.47
N LYS A 36 16.90 3.64 -12.24
CA LYS A 36 16.89 2.90 -13.52
C LYS A 36 17.47 1.48 -13.40
N ARG A 37 17.20 0.80 -12.29
CA ARG A 37 17.61 -0.59 -12.03
C ARG A 37 16.43 -1.54 -12.20
N ALA A 38 16.73 -2.82 -12.39
CA ALA A 38 15.70 -3.85 -12.30
C ALA A 38 15.10 -3.80 -10.89
N SER A 39 13.77 -3.69 -10.82
CA SER A 39 13.03 -3.62 -9.56
C SER A 39 12.60 -5.02 -9.14
N GLY A 40 12.60 -5.27 -7.84
CA GLY A 40 12.09 -6.51 -7.24
C GLY A 40 10.57 -6.46 -7.07
N ASP A 41 10.11 -6.92 -5.90
CA ASP A 41 8.69 -7.01 -5.55
C ASP A 41 7.97 -5.66 -5.63
N LEU A 42 6.71 -5.69 -6.08
CA LEU A 42 5.90 -4.51 -6.27
C LEU A 42 5.03 -4.27 -5.04
N ASP A 43 5.44 -3.30 -4.23
CA ASP A 43 4.72 -2.85 -3.04
C ASP A 43 3.82 -1.66 -3.38
N ALA A 44 2.55 -1.78 -3.02
CA ALA A 44 1.56 -0.72 -3.11
C ALA A 44 0.92 -0.44 -1.75
N LEU A 45 0.57 0.82 -1.51
CA LEU A 45 -0.15 1.26 -0.33
C LEU A 45 -1.43 1.98 -0.73
N VAL A 46 -2.55 1.64 -0.10
CA VAL A 46 -3.87 2.19 -0.43
C VAL A 46 -4.42 2.98 0.76
N THR A 47 -4.64 4.28 0.59
CA THR A 47 -5.32 5.14 1.57
C THR A 47 -6.77 5.37 1.15
N GLY A 48 -7.59 5.87 2.08
CA GLY A 48 -8.96 6.33 1.87
C GLY A 48 -9.98 5.22 1.57
N VAL A 49 -9.61 3.95 1.76
CA VAL A 49 -10.48 2.79 1.53
C VAL A 49 -10.52 1.90 2.79
N PRO A 50 -11.71 1.60 3.34
CA PRO A 50 -11.84 0.63 4.42
C PRO A 50 -11.35 -0.76 4.01
N ARG A 51 -10.76 -1.50 4.96
CA ARG A 51 -10.20 -2.85 4.73
C ARG A 51 -11.16 -3.78 3.97
N ASP A 52 -12.39 -3.91 4.44
CA ASP A 52 -13.38 -4.82 3.85
C ASP A 52 -13.76 -4.43 2.41
N ALA A 53 -13.76 -3.13 2.10
CA ALA A 53 -14.04 -2.62 0.76
C ALA A 53 -12.86 -2.88 -0.19
N LEU A 54 -11.64 -2.67 0.29
CA LEU A 54 -10.43 -2.99 -0.45
C LEU A 54 -10.39 -4.49 -0.80
N GLU A 55 -10.58 -5.36 0.18
CA GLU A 55 -10.57 -6.82 -0.04
C GLU A 55 -11.61 -7.26 -1.07
N LYS A 56 -12.85 -6.76 -0.96
CA LYS A 56 -13.91 -7.01 -1.96
C LYS A 56 -13.52 -6.53 -3.35
N THR A 57 -12.85 -5.40 -3.45
CA THR A 57 -12.44 -4.83 -4.74
C THR A 57 -11.30 -5.64 -5.38
N LEU A 58 -10.33 -6.08 -4.57
CA LEU A 58 -9.23 -6.94 -5.00
C LEU A 58 -9.74 -8.30 -5.47
N ALA A 59 -10.61 -8.95 -4.68
CA ALA A 59 -11.19 -10.26 -4.99
C ALA A 59 -12.01 -10.26 -6.30
N ARG A 60 -12.64 -9.13 -6.65
CA ARG A 60 -13.37 -8.97 -7.93
C ARG A 60 -12.44 -8.86 -9.14
N ARG A 61 -11.15 -8.60 -8.94
CA ARG A 61 -10.19 -8.23 -10.00
C ARG A 61 -8.97 -9.14 -10.07
N GLY A 62 -8.90 -10.16 -9.21
CA GLY A 62 -7.81 -11.12 -9.15
C GLY A 62 -7.90 -12.00 -7.91
N ASP A 63 -6.94 -12.90 -7.77
CA ASP A 63 -6.79 -13.70 -6.55
C ASP A 63 -6.24 -12.81 -5.43
N VAL A 64 -6.77 -12.95 -4.22
CA VAL A 64 -6.35 -12.15 -3.07
C VAL A 64 -6.11 -13.05 -1.88
N ARG A 65 -4.95 -12.88 -1.26
CA ARG A 65 -4.57 -13.61 -0.04
C ARG A 65 -4.07 -12.65 1.01
N LEU A 66 -4.77 -12.59 2.14
CA LEU A 66 -4.29 -11.86 3.31
C LEU A 66 -3.08 -12.58 3.92
N VAL A 67 -1.95 -11.89 4.02
CA VAL A 67 -0.72 -12.35 4.68
C VAL A 67 -0.40 -11.47 5.87
N GLY A 68 0.09 -12.09 6.96
CA GLY A 68 0.37 -11.40 8.20
C GLY A 68 -0.88 -10.75 8.80
N LYS A 69 -1.77 -11.55 9.42
CA LYS A 69 -3.01 -11.07 10.06
C LYS A 69 -2.81 -9.86 10.99
N THR A 70 -1.63 -9.75 11.60
CA THR A 70 -1.21 -8.65 12.46
C THR A 70 -0.83 -7.37 11.69
N PHE A 71 -0.31 -7.50 10.47
CA PHE A 71 0.23 -6.39 9.67
C PHE A 71 -0.73 -5.91 8.56
N GLY A 72 -1.66 -6.76 8.10
CA GLY A 72 -2.73 -6.38 7.18
C GLY A 72 -2.26 -6.13 5.75
N VAL A 73 -1.44 -7.03 5.19
CA VAL A 73 -0.98 -6.95 3.79
C VAL A 73 -1.72 -7.97 2.93
N TYR A 74 -2.22 -7.55 1.78
CA TYR A 74 -2.90 -8.37 0.80
C TYR A 74 -1.94 -8.70 -0.35
N LYS A 75 -1.68 -9.99 -0.57
CA LYS A 75 -1.07 -10.45 -1.81
C LYS A 75 -2.16 -10.52 -2.87
N TRP A 76 -2.12 -9.63 -3.84
CA TRP A 76 -3.09 -9.57 -4.92
C TRP A 76 -2.44 -9.99 -6.23
N THR A 77 -2.99 -11.01 -6.87
CA THR A 77 -2.55 -11.50 -8.18
C THR A 77 -3.63 -11.18 -9.20
N PRO A 78 -3.52 -10.07 -9.96
CA PRO A 78 -4.39 -9.80 -11.07
C PRO A 78 -4.22 -10.88 -12.15
N GLU A 79 -5.28 -11.17 -12.90
CA GLU A 79 -5.33 -12.23 -13.91
C GLU A 79 -4.05 -12.32 -14.78
N LYS A 80 -3.28 -13.41 -14.60
CA LYS A 80 -2.06 -13.75 -15.35
C LYS A 80 -0.94 -12.69 -15.28
N THR A 81 -0.89 -11.90 -14.22
CA THR A 81 0.22 -10.99 -13.95
C THR A 81 0.94 -11.35 -12.67
N ASP A 82 2.06 -10.69 -12.40
CA ASP A 82 2.79 -10.84 -11.15
C ASP A 82 1.95 -10.43 -9.94
N THR A 83 2.27 -11.03 -8.79
CA THR A 83 1.65 -10.71 -7.51
C THR A 83 2.13 -9.34 -7.02
N ILE A 84 1.19 -8.56 -6.50
CA ILE A 84 1.39 -7.23 -5.95
C ILE A 84 1.06 -7.29 -4.45
N ASP A 85 1.97 -6.80 -3.62
CA ASP A 85 1.75 -6.71 -2.18
C ASP A 85 1.07 -5.36 -1.88
N ILE A 86 -0.17 -5.41 -1.39
CA ILE A 86 -1.02 -4.24 -1.13
C ILE A 86 -1.19 -4.07 0.38
N ALA A 87 -0.67 -2.96 0.91
CA ALA A 87 -0.79 -2.61 2.32
C ALA A 87 -1.84 -1.50 2.53
N LEU A 88 -2.38 -1.45 3.75
CA LEU A 88 -3.11 -0.30 4.28
C LEU A 88 -2.19 0.50 5.21
N PRO A 89 -2.37 1.83 5.32
CA PRO A 89 -1.66 2.65 6.28
C PRO A 89 -1.86 2.13 7.70
N ARG A 90 -0.79 2.14 8.48
CA ARG A 90 -0.83 1.67 9.86
C ARG A 90 -0.83 2.83 10.83
N SER A 91 -1.79 2.84 11.75
CA SER A 91 -1.72 3.62 12.99
C SER A 91 -1.17 2.74 14.10
N GLU A 92 -0.10 3.19 14.74
CA GLU A 92 0.44 2.62 15.97
C GLU A 92 -0.05 3.49 17.12
N TYR A 93 -1.02 3.00 17.88
CA TYR A 93 -1.32 3.58 19.19
C TYR A 93 -0.37 2.97 20.20
N GLY A 94 0.74 3.65 20.47
CA GLY A 94 1.58 3.35 21.62
C GLY A 94 0.89 3.83 22.89
N TRP A 95 0.29 2.93 23.66
CA TRP A 95 0.00 3.25 25.06
C TRP A 95 1.35 3.40 25.77
N GLY A 96 1.69 4.63 26.15
CA GLY A 96 3.00 4.97 26.68
C GLY A 96 3.31 4.26 27.99
N THR A 97 3.88 3.06 27.92
CA THR A 97 4.56 2.40 29.04
C THR A 97 5.74 1.59 28.52
N GLY A 98 6.85 2.25 28.19
CA GLY A 98 8.24 1.76 28.32
C GLY A 98 8.62 0.34 27.83
N GLY A 99 7.81 -0.33 27.02
CA GLY A 99 8.00 -1.72 26.63
C GLY A 99 7.57 -1.93 25.19
N ARG A 100 8.48 -2.45 24.38
CA ARG A 100 8.35 -2.76 22.94
C ARG A 100 7.30 -3.84 22.59
N ARG A 101 6.19 -3.97 23.34
CA ARG A 101 5.34 -5.17 23.24
C ARG A 101 3.85 -5.01 23.02
N ASP A 102 3.24 -3.83 23.17
CA ASP A 102 1.78 -3.72 23.01
C ASP A 102 1.37 -2.60 22.04
N VAL A 103 2.00 -2.58 20.86
CA VAL A 103 1.52 -1.75 19.75
C VAL A 103 0.35 -2.47 19.09
N THR A 104 -0.88 -2.02 19.35
CA THR A 104 -2.03 -2.48 18.57
C THR A 104 -1.96 -1.81 17.21
N VAL A 105 -1.58 -2.57 16.18
CA VAL A 105 -1.58 -2.10 14.79
C VAL A 105 -3.04 -2.03 14.33
N GLN A 106 -3.62 -0.83 14.34
CA GLN A 106 -4.89 -0.57 13.67
C GLN A 106 -4.60 0.01 12.29
N SER A 107 -5.10 -0.66 11.24
CA SER A 107 -5.08 -0.09 9.89
C SER A 107 -6.05 1.09 9.85
N ASP A 108 -5.52 2.30 9.71
CA ASP A 108 -6.31 3.53 9.60
C ASP A 108 -6.22 4.02 8.16
N HIS A 109 -7.29 3.79 7.41
CA HIS A 109 -7.38 4.21 6.01
C HIS A 109 -7.38 5.74 5.85
N THR A 110 -7.65 6.52 6.91
CA THR A 110 -7.66 7.99 6.85
C THR A 110 -6.29 8.61 7.11
N LEU A 111 -5.31 7.80 7.53
CA LEU A 111 -3.95 8.24 7.80
C LEU A 111 -3.29 8.75 6.49
N PRO A 112 -2.69 9.97 6.51
CA PRO A 112 -1.89 10.46 5.40
C PRO A 112 -0.71 9.53 5.08
N ILE A 113 -0.30 9.49 3.82
CA ILE A 113 0.82 8.64 3.38
C ILE A 113 2.13 9.07 4.05
N GLU A 114 2.29 10.36 4.30
CA GLU A 114 3.47 10.96 4.93
C GLU A 114 3.71 10.38 6.33
N ASP A 115 2.65 10.14 7.09
CA ASP A 115 2.72 9.57 8.44
C ASP A 115 3.07 8.08 8.41
N ASP A 116 2.68 7.33 7.37
CA ASP A 116 3.12 5.95 7.16
C ASP A 116 4.60 5.90 6.75
N LEU A 117 5.03 6.79 5.85
CA LEU A 117 6.41 6.85 5.36
C LEU A 117 7.42 7.18 6.44
N GLN A 118 7.08 8.09 7.38
CA GLN A 118 7.95 8.47 8.50
C GLN A 118 8.31 7.31 9.42
N ARG A 119 7.52 6.22 9.41
CA ARG A 119 7.72 5.06 10.29
C ARG A 119 8.54 3.94 9.65
N ARG A 120 8.93 4.08 8.39
CA ARG A 120 9.74 3.06 7.72
C ARG A 120 11.17 3.12 8.26
N ASP A 121 11.70 1.97 8.71
CA ASP A 121 13.01 1.84 9.36
C ASP A 121 14.18 2.42 8.55
N PHE A 122 14.06 2.47 7.22
CA PHE A 122 15.07 3.04 6.33
C PHE A 122 14.50 4.20 5.53
N THR A 123 15.06 5.40 5.72
CA THR A 123 14.69 6.63 5.00
C THR A 123 14.78 6.48 3.47
N VAL A 124 15.73 5.68 2.97
CA VAL A 124 15.86 5.38 1.53
C VAL A 124 14.66 4.62 0.96
N ASN A 125 13.85 3.99 1.81
CA ASN A 125 12.62 3.28 1.44
C ASN A 125 11.35 4.06 1.84
N ALA A 126 11.49 5.26 2.42
CA ALA A 126 10.42 6.20 2.69
C ALA A 126 10.12 7.07 1.45
N ILE A 127 10.01 6.42 0.29
CA ILE A 127 9.67 7.05 -0.98
C ILE A 127 8.38 6.41 -1.48
N CYS A 128 7.46 7.24 -1.95
CA CYS A 128 6.25 6.80 -2.63
C CYS A 128 6.15 7.42 -4.02
N TYR A 129 5.17 6.95 -4.77
CA TYR A 129 4.69 7.62 -5.96
C TYR A 129 3.18 7.46 -6.04
N ASP A 130 2.49 8.60 -6.09
CA ASP A 130 1.06 8.71 -6.25
C ASP A 130 0.66 8.37 -7.68
N ILE A 131 -0.11 7.30 -7.86
CA ILE A 131 -0.59 6.86 -9.17
C ILE A 131 -1.63 7.82 -9.75
N HIS A 132 -2.43 8.47 -8.89
CA HIS A 132 -3.49 9.39 -9.28
C HIS A 132 -2.90 10.71 -9.78
N GLU A 133 -2.07 11.35 -8.95
CA GLU A 133 -1.44 12.64 -9.24
C GLU A 133 -0.20 12.51 -10.13
N LYS A 134 0.31 11.28 -10.32
CA LYS A 134 1.51 10.97 -11.11
C LYS A 134 2.76 11.74 -10.62
N ARG A 135 2.95 11.77 -9.31
CA ARG A 135 4.08 12.46 -8.64
C ARG A 135 4.69 11.61 -7.53
N TYR A 136 5.93 11.90 -7.18
CA TYR A 136 6.61 11.32 -6.02
C TYR A 136 6.15 11.98 -4.73
#